data_AF-A0A7S3SWB1-F1
#
_entry.id   AF-A0A7S3SWB1-F1
#
_cell.length_a   1.000
_cell.length_b   1.000
_cell.length_c   1.000
_cell.angle_alpha   90.00
_cell.angle_beta   90.00
_cell.angle_gamma   90.00
#
_symmetry.space_group_name_H-M   'P 1'
#
loop_
_entity.id
_entity.type
_entity.pdbx_description
1 polymer ?
#
loop_
_entity_poly.entity_id
_entity_poly.type
_entity_poly.pdbx_seq_one_letter_code
_entity_poly.pdbx_strand_id
1 'polypeptide(L)'
;PGWVRRDQPNPAWAMRVCSTSLALALLAFHAAEAVVLQPRVRAPLFPSPHALRCLSSSVRLAAEPSETEAAAGDGAVPDGEGMSDAKAEKAAKKAEKDALRAQIDELEKKLTSARGDFVAAQDEAKDAGENGYLLLAANFERERQRARTELDGQAGYGRLEAMRPLLPFVEQFAALQAEADGADGGAAEVHKYYSGIHKQLTQVLEAAQLEPFDSAPGDAYDWRRHREVERRPSEEVAKNCVLEQTARGYTMGGELLREAEVVVSSGSAAAAAAAEAEAAAAAADAAAAVEAAAAADGEEAGEAGPEAGPEGSE
;
A
#
# COMPACT_ATOMS: atom_id res chain seq x y z
N PRO A 1 -12.91 -76.23 -41.86
CA PRO A 1 -12.70 -74.81 -41.50
C PRO A 1 -13.28 -74.51 -40.12
N GLY A 2 -12.55 -74.89 -39.07
CA GLY A 2 -12.89 -74.59 -37.67
C GLY A 2 -12.20 -73.30 -37.25
N TRP A 3 -12.98 -72.31 -36.82
CA TRP A 3 -12.46 -71.09 -36.22
C TRP A 3 -12.73 -71.09 -34.72
N VAL A 4 -11.62 -71.04 -33.99
CA VAL A 4 -11.47 -70.95 -32.56
C VAL A 4 -12.08 -69.65 -32.04
N ARG A 5 -12.97 -69.73 -31.04
CA ARG A 5 -13.39 -68.57 -30.24
C ARG A 5 -12.22 -68.16 -29.34
N ARG A 6 -11.70 -66.94 -29.53
CA ARG A 6 -10.79 -66.28 -28.57
C ARG A 6 -11.59 -65.72 -27.40
N ASP A 7 -11.02 -65.87 -26.22
CA ASP A 7 -11.51 -65.43 -24.92
C ASP A 7 -11.90 -63.94 -24.87
N GLN A 8 -13.06 -63.67 -24.26
CA GLN A 8 -13.47 -62.35 -23.78
C GLN A 8 -12.94 -62.17 -22.33
N PRO A 9 -12.26 -61.08 -21.97
CA PRO A 9 -11.85 -60.86 -20.59
C PRO A 9 -13.04 -60.48 -19.70
N ASN A 10 -13.10 -61.11 -18.53
CA ASN A 10 -14.18 -61.02 -17.55
C ASN A 10 -14.32 -59.60 -16.97
N PRO A 11 -15.51 -58.95 -16.95
CA PRO A 11 -15.70 -57.56 -16.53
C PRO A 11 -15.36 -57.28 -15.05
N ALA A 12 -15.29 -58.34 -14.23
CA ALA A 12 -14.94 -58.24 -12.81
C ALA A 12 -13.47 -57.82 -12.57
N TRP A 13 -12.57 -58.11 -13.51
CA TRP A 13 -11.16 -57.71 -13.40
C TRP A 13 -10.98 -56.21 -13.69
N ALA A 14 -11.66 -55.68 -14.72
CA ALA A 14 -11.58 -54.28 -15.11
C ALA A 14 -12.12 -53.34 -14.01
N MET A 15 -13.23 -53.72 -13.35
CA MET A 15 -13.78 -52.92 -12.25
C MET A 15 -12.88 -52.90 -11.00
N ARG A 16 -12.22 -54.03 -10.68
CA ARG A 16 -11.31 -54.09 -9.52
C ARG A 16 -10.07 -53.22 -9.73
N VAL A 17 -9.47 -53.26 -10.91
CA VAL A 17 -8.28 -52.44 -11.25
C VAL A 17 -8.59 -50.94 -11.33
N CYS A 18 -9.79 -50.56 -11.81
CA CYS A 18 -10.25 -49.16 -11.75
C CYS A 18 -10.49 -48.68 -10.32
N SER A 19 -11.12 -49.48 -9.46
CA SER A 19 -11.43 -49.08 -8.08
C SER A 19 -10.18 -48.85 -7.23
N THR A 20 -9.14 -49.66 -7.38
CA THR A 20 -7.87 -49.50 -6.64
C THR A 20 -7.04 -48.34 -7.16
N SER A 21 -7.12 -48.03 -8.45
CA SER A 21 -6.40 -46.90 -9.06
C SER A 21 -7.02 -45.55 -8.67
N LEU A 22 -8.36 -45.48 -8.59
CA LEU A 22 -9.08 -44.31 -8.10
C LEU A 22 -8.85 -44.07 -6.60
N ALA A 23 -8.79 -45.14 -5.79
CA ALA A 23 -8.50 -45.03 -4.36
C ALA A 23 -7.06 -44.55 -4.08
N LEU A 24 -6.07 -45.02 -4.86
CA LEU A 24 -4.69 -44.54 -4.78
C LEU A 24 -4.55 -43.09 -5.27
N ALA A 25 -5.30 -42.69 -6.31
CA ALA A 25 -5.32 -41.31 -6.79
C ALA A 25 -5.98 -40.34 -5.78
N LEU A 26 -7.05 -40.76 -5.11
CA LEU A 26 -7.70 -39.96 -4.06
C LEU A 26 -6.83 -39.82 -2.80
N LEU A 27 -6.10 -40.87 -2.41
CA LEU A 27 -5.12 -40.79 -1.31
C LEU A 27 -3.93 -39.89 -1.67
N ALA A 28 -3.48 -39.88 -2.92
CA ALA A 28 -2.43 -38.98 -3.39
C ALA A 28 -2.90 -37.51 -3.47
N PHE A 29 -4.18 -37.26 -3.81
CA PHE A 29 -4.75 -35.91 -3.84
C PHE A 29 -4.94 -35.34 -2.41
N HIS A 30 -5.38 -36.18 -1.46
CA HIS A 30 -5.52 -35.76 -0.06
C HIS A 30 -4.17 -35.55 0.66
N ALA A 31 -3.12 -36.28 0.25
CA ALA A 31 -1.76 -36.05 0.74
C ALA A 31 -1.13 -34.76 0.18
N ALA A 32 -1.56 -34.31 -1.01
CA ALA A 32 -1.09 -33.06 -1.63
C ALA A 32 -1.75 -31.81 -1.01
N GLU A 33 -3.02 -31.89 -0.58
CA GLU A 33 -3.70 -30.79 0.13
C GLU A 33 -3.20 -30.59 1.57
N ALA A 34 -2.61 -31.61 2.20
CA ALA A 34 -2.09 -31.50 3.57
C ALA A 34 -0.74 -30.77 3.68
N VAL A 35 -0.02 -30.54 2.57
CA VAL A 35 1.34 -29.97 2.57
C VAL A 35 1.37 -28.46 2.28
N VAL A 36 0.26 -27.84 1.86
CA VAL A 36 0.27 -26.45 1.35
C VAL A 36 -0.27 -25.39 2.33
N LEU A 37 -0.79 -25.77 3.50
CA LEU A 37 -1.28 -24.80 4.51
C LEU A 37 -0.47 -24.85 5.80
N GLN A 38 0.74 -24.30 5.74
CA GLN A 38 1.43 -23.76 6.92
C GLN A 38 1.73 -22.28 6.62
N PRO A 39 1.00 -21.32 7.22
CA PRO A 39 1.48 -19.95 7.24
C PRO A 39 2.75 -19.95 8.11
N ARG A 40 3.91 -19.93 7.46
CA ARG A 40 5.20 -19.61 8.11
C ARG A 40 5.10 -18.16 8.60
N VAL A 41 4.61 -18.00 9.83
CA VAL A 41 4.65 -16.72 10.55
C VAL A 41 6.12 -16.37 10.73
N ARG A 42 6.58 -15.45 9.89
CA ARG A 42 7.91 -14.84 9.99
C ARG A 42 7.89 -14.02 11.27
N ALA A 43 8.52 -14.56 12.32
CA ALA A 43 8.66 -13.89 13.60
C ALA A 43 9.24 -12.48 13.40
N PRO A 44 8.65 -11.42 13.98
CA PRO A 44 9.28 -10.11 13.94
C PRO A 44 10.53 -10.16 14.81
N LEU A 45 11.67 -9.82 14.19
CA LEU A 45 12.94 -9.56 14.84
C LEU A 45 12.78 -8.34 15.77
N PHE A 46 12.27 -8.55 16.98
CA PHE A 46 12.41 -7.59 18.08
C PHE A 46 13.44 -8.12 19.07
N PRO A 47 14.49 -7.35 19.39
CA PRO A 47 15.40 -7.70 20.47
C PRO A 47 14.65 -7.62 21.80
N SER A 48 14.78 -8.68 22.61
CA SER A 48 14.20 -8.77 23.95
C SER A 48 14.60 -7.60 24.87
N PRO A 49 13.75 -7.19 25.84
CA PRO A 49 13.98 -6.05 26.74
C PRO A 49 15.16 -6.22 27.73
N HIS A 50 15.92 -7.31 27.64
CA HIS A 50 17.12 -7.53 28.46
C HIS A 50 18.40 -6.90 27.88
N ALA A 51 18.40 -6.45 26.63
CA ALA A 51 19.58 -5.87 25.98
C ALA A 51 19.80 -4.36 26.25
N LEU A 52 18.85 -3.67 26.89
CA LEU A 52 18.95 -2.23 27.20
C LEU A 52 19.35 -1.91 28.65
N ARG A 53 19.78 -2.92 29.43
CA ARG A 53 20.23 -2.74 30.83
C ARG A 53 21.75 -2.71 31.03
N CYS A 54 22.55 -2.75 29.96
CA CYS A 54 24.01 -2.83 30.08
C CYS A 54 24.78 -1.55 29.69
N LEU A 55 24.11 -0.43 29.42
CA LEU A 55 24.78 0.82 28.99
C LEU A 55 24.52 2.05 29.88
N SER A 56 23.90 1.88 31.05
CA SER A 56 23.58 3.02 31.96
C SER A 56 24.23 2.97 33.34
N SER A 57 25.26 2.15 33.56
CA SER A 57 25.93 2.10 34.87
C SER A 57 27.44 1.90 34.78
N SER A 58 28.20 2.99 34.63
CA SER A 58 29.60 3.10 35.13
C SER A 58 30.14 4.54 35.13
N VAL A 59 29.35 5.54 35.54
CA VAL A 59 29.91 6.75 36.17
C VAL A 59 28.95 7.19 37.28
N ARG A 60 29.14 6.63 38.48
CA ARG A 60 28.64 7.23 39.72
C ARG A 60 29.86 7.68 40.51
N LEU A 61 30.16 8.96 40.39
CA LEU A 61 31.11 9.66 41.26
C LEU A 61 30.54 9.61 42.68
N ALA A 62 31.31 9.05 43.60
CA ALA A 62 31.00 9.07 45.03
C ALA A 62 31.04 10.53 45.53
N ALA A 63 29.90 11.00 46.02
CA ALA A 63 29.78 12.23 46.79
C ALA A 63 29.20 11.85 48.15
N GLU A 64 30.05 11.86 49.18
CA GLU A 64 29.66 11.79 50.59
C GLU A 64 29.71 13.23 51.15
N PRO A 65 28.64 13.73 51.80
CA PRO A 65 28.68 14.95 52.59
C PRO A 65 28.73 14.67 54.11
N SER A 66 29.00 15.74 54.87
CA SER A 66 29.20 15.83 56.34
C SER A 66 30.67 15.66 56.76
N GLU A 67 31.27 16.49 57.62
CA GLU A 67 30.72 17.14 58.80
C GLU A 67 31.24 18.57 59.02
N THR A 68 30.43 19.30 59.77
CA THR A 68 30.66 20.57 60.46
C THR A 68 31.82 20.50 61.46
N GLU A 69 32.68 21.50 61.50
CA GLU A 69 33.14 22.07 62.77
C GLU A 69 33.41 23.58 62.62
N ALA A 70 32.58 24.36 63.29
CA ALA A 70 32.87 25.74 63.63
C ALA A 70 33.55 25.73 65.00
N ALA A 71 34.76 26.27 65.09
CA ALA A 71 35.38 26.66 66.34
C ALA A 71 35.94 28.08 66.18
N ALA A 72 35.22 29.03 66.79
CA ALA A 72 35.73 30.36 67.09
C ALA A 72 36.65 30.29 68.30
N GLY A 73 37.77 31.01 68.24
CA GLY A 73 38.73 31.14 69.34
C GLY A 73 39.69 32.29 69.06
N ASP A 74 39.27 33.46 69.51
CA ASP A 74 39.94 34.76 69.49
C ASP A 74 41.27 34.76 70.28
N GLY A 75 42.19 35.65 69.94
CA GLY A 75 43.20 36.12 70.89
C GLY A 75 44.66 36.25 70.42
N ALA A 76 45.04 37.52 70.20
CA ALA A 76 46.30 38.14 70.61
C ALA A 76 47.53 38.13 69.68
N VAL A 77 47.79 39.36 69.22
CA VAL A 77 48.98 39.98 68.63
C VAL A 77 50.22 39.77 69.52
N PRO A 78 51.44 39.75 68.95
CA PRO A 78 52.34 40.84 69.32
C PRO A 78 53.03 41.49 68.12
N ASP A 79 53.05 42.82 68.20
CA ASP A 79 53.84 43.74 67.40
C ASP A 79 55.34 43.49 67.56
N GLY A 80 56.07 43.65 66.47
CA GLY A 80 57.53 43.62 66.44
C GLY A 80 58.02 44.36 65.20
N GLU A 81 58.25 45.65 65.36
CA GLU A 81 58.66 46.60 64.35
C GLU A 81 60.02 46.24 63.71
N GLY A 82 60.09 46.40 62.38
CA GLY A 82 61.30 46.23 61.58
C GLY A 82 61.17 47.02 60.27
N MET A 83 61.17 48.34 60.39
CA MET A 83 61.02 49.27 59.28
C MET A 83 62.40 49.60 58.68
N SER A 84 62.80 48.90 57.61
CA SER A 84 63.64 49.50 56.55
C SER A 84 63.79 48.70 55.23
N ASP A 85 63.05 47.61 55.00
CA ASP A 85 63.02 46.93 53.67
C ASP A 85 61.59 46.55 53.19
N ALA A 86 60.56 47.03 53.88
CA ALA A 86 59.16 46.61 53.67
C ALA A 86 58.47 47.20 52.40
N LYS A 87 59.09 48.16 51.71
CA LYS A 87 58.46 48.86 50.58
C LYS A 87 58.73 48.18 49.23
N ALA A 88 59.88 47.51 49.07
CA ALA A 88 60.22 46.75 47.86
C ALA A 88 59.54 45.36 47.86
N GLU A 89 59.47 44.68 49.00
CA GLU A 89 58.83 43.36 49.12
C GLU A 89 57.29 43.44 49.01
N LYS A 90 56.66 44.51 49.52
CA LYS A 90 55.22 44.78 49.31
C LYS A 90 54.89 45.15 47.86
N ALA A 91 55.80 45.81 47.14
CA ALA A 91 55.60 46.15 45.73
C ALA A 91 55.72 44.91 44.82
N ALA A 92 56.66 44.01 45.11
CA ALA A 92 56.81 42.73 44.41
C ALA A 92 55.58 41.80 44.62
N LYS A 93 55.11 41.66 45.87
CA LYS A 93 53.90 40.88 46.19
C LYS A 93 52.62 41.47 45.59
N LYS A 94 52.55 42.78 45.39
CA LYS A 94 51.42 43.45 44.73
C LYS A 94 51.41 43.18 43.22
N ALA A 95 52.56 43.24 42.56
CA ALA A 95 52.68 42.94 41.13
C ALA A 95 52.34 41.47 40.81
N GLU A 96 52.76 40.52 41.66
CA GLU A 96 52.40 39.11 41.55
C GLU A 96 50.90 38.87 41.75
N LYS A 97 50.28 39.55 42.72
CA LYS A 97 48.83 39.51 42.96
C LYS A 97 48.03 40.06 41.78
N ASP A 98 48.48 41.14 41.15
CA ASP A 98 47.81 41.74 40.00
C ASP A 98 47.97 40.87 38.74
N ALA A 99 49.09 40.17 38.58
CA ALA A 99 49.27 39.15 37.53
C ALA A 99 48.36 37.92 37.74
N LEU A 100 48.22 37.43 38.98
CA LEU A 100 47.30 36.35 39.32
C LEU A 100 45.83 36.75 39.11
N ARG A 101 45.47 38.00 39.42
CA ARG A 101 44.12 38.54 39.14
C ARG A 101 43.82 38.56 37.64
N ALA A 102 44.77 39.01 36.82
CA ALA A 102 44.59 38.98 35.36
C ALA A 102 44.43 37.56 34.81
N GLN A 103 45.13 36.57 35.39
CA GLN A 103 44.95 35.16 35.05
C GLN A 103 43.59 34.62 35.49
N ILE A 104 43.11 35.01 36.67
CA ILE A 104 41.78 34.66 37.16
C ILE A 104 40.71 35.25 36.24
N ASP A 105 40.79 36.53 35.86
CA ASP A 105 39.82 37.17 34.96
C ASP A 105 39.78 36.50 33.58
N GLU A 106 40.94 36.06 33.07
CA GLU A 106 41.04 35.33 31.80
C GLU A 106 40.46 33.91 31.91
N LEU A 107 40.70 33.21 33.02
CA LEU A 107 40.12 31.90 33.29
C LEU A 107 38.61 31.98 33.51
N GLU A 108 38.11 33.04 34.16
CA GLU A 108 36.69 33.31 34.33
C GLU A 108 36.01 33.57 32.99
N LYS A 109 36.63 34.37 32.10
CA LYS A 109 36.14 34.55 30.74
C LYS A 109 36.06 33.23 29.97
N LYS A 110 37.12 32.43 30.03
CA LYS A 110 37.14 31.08 29.41
C LYS A 110 36.10 30.14 29.98
N LEU A 111 35.87 30.18 31.29
CA LEU A 111 34.81 29.40 31.92
C LEU A 111 33.43 29.89 31.51
N THR A 112 33.22 31.20 31.39
CA THR A 112 31.92 31.73 30.94
C THR A 112 31.64 31.40 29.48
N SER A 113 32.64 31.48 28.59
CA SER A 113 32.47 31.08 27.19
C SER A 113 32.25 29.59 27.06
N ALA A 114 33.07 28.75 27.71
CA ALA A 114 32.93 27.30 27.66
C ALA A 114 31.61 26.81 28.28
N ARG A 115 31.10 27.48 29.32
CA ARG A 115 29.76 27.19 29.86
C ARG A 115 28.65 27.59 28.89
N GLY A 116 28.79 28.71 28.19
CA GLY A 116 27.85 29.12 27.15
C GLY A 116 27.79 28.11 26.00
N ASP A 117 28.94 27.68 25.50
CA ASP A 117 29.05 26.69 24.44
C ASP A 117 28.49 25.32 24.86
N PHE A 118 28.74 24.90 26.11
CA PHE A 118 28.21 23.65 26.64
C PHE A 118 26.68 23.66 26.75
N VAL A 119 26.09 24.76 27.21
CA VAL A 119 24.62 24.88 27.31
C VAL A 119 24.00 24.90 25.91
N ALA A 120 24.57 25.67 24.97
CA ALA A 120 24.09 25.70 23.59
C ALA A 120 24.13 24.32 22.93
N ALA A 121 25.25 23.60 23.04
CA ALA A 121 25.39 22.25 22.51
C ALA A 121 24.43 21.25 23.20
N GLN A 122 24.17 21.42 24.50
CA GLN A 122 23.23 20.59 25.24
C GLN A 122 21.78 20.82 24.76
N ASP A 123 21.39 22.06 24.52
CA ASP A 123 20.04 22.40 24.07
C ASP A 123 19.83 21.99 22.61
N GLU A 124 20.82 22.18 21.73
CA GLU A 124 20.78 21.65 20.36
C GLU A 124 20.64 20.11 20.31
N ALA A 125 21.33 19.39 21.20
CA ALA A 125 21.22 17.94 21.30
C ALA A 125 19.86 17.47 21.81
N LYS A 126 19.27 18.21 22.77
CA LYS A 126 17.90 17.95 23.24
C LYS A 126 16.88 18.24 22.15
N ASP A 127 16.98 19.39 21.48
CA ASP A 127 16.06 19.78 20.42
C ASP A 127 16.15 18.81 19.24
N ALA A 128 17.34 18.42 18.80
CA ALA A 128 17.50 17.42 17.73
C ALA A 128 16.94 16.05 18.13
N GLY A 129 17.13 15.65 19.40
CA GLY A 129 16.57 14.42 19.95
C GLY A 129 15.05 14.47 20.05
N GLU A 130 14.50 15.41 20.81
CA GLU A 130 13.08 15.57 21.10
C GLU A 130 12.26 15.81 19.82
N ASN A 131 12.71 16.71 18.94
CA ASN A 131 12.02 16.95 17.66
C ASN A 131 12.10 15.71 16.75
N GLY A 132 13.22 15.00 16.74
CA GLY A 132 13.39 13.76 16.01
C GLY A 132 12.48 12.64 16.52
N TYR A 133 12.38 12.48 17.85
CA TYR A 133 11.50 11.51 18.49
C TYR A 133 10.02 11.83 18.26
N LEU A 134 9.62 13.10 18.32
CA LEU A 134 8.25 13.52 18.03
C LEU A 134 7.87 13.29 16.57
N LEU A 135 8.78 13.60 15.64
CA LEU A 135 8.58 13.30 14.21
C LEU A 135 8.47 11.80 13.97
N LEU A 136 9.34 11.00 14.59
CA LEU A 136 9.32 9.55 14.46
C LEU A 136 8.01 8.97 15.02
N ALA A 137 7.56 9.43 16.20
CA ALA A 137 6.28 9.05 16.78
C ALA A 137 5.10 9.43 15.88
N ALA A 138 5.12 10.64 15.29
CA ALA A 138 4.10 11.08 14.34
C ALA A 138 4.07 10.23 13.07
N ASN A 139 5.24 9.87 12.52
CA ASN A 139 5.35 8.99 11.36
C ASN A 139 4.80 7.59 11.67
N PHE A 140 5.09 7.04 12.87
CA PHE A 140 4.54 5.76 13.28
C PHE A 140 3.01 5.79 13.41
N GLU A 141 2.43 6.86 13.95
CA GLU A 141 0.97 6.97 14.06
C GLU A 141 0.32 7.11 12.67
N ARG A 142 0.95 7.85 11.74
CA ARG A 142 0.50 7.95 10.34
C ARG A 142 0.51 6.58 9.65
N GLU A 143 1.61 5.84 9.75
CA GLU A 143 1.72 4.51 9.16
C GLU A 143 0.75 3.53 9.81
N ARG A 144 0.52 3.62 11.12
CA ARG A 144 -0.49 2.79 11.80
C ARG A 144 -1.89 3.09 11.29
N GLN A 145 -2.23 4.36 11.12
CA GLN A 145 -3.55 4.75 10.62
C GLN A 145 -3.73 4.31 9.16
N ARG A 146 -2.69 4.47 8.34
CA ARG A 146 -2.66 3.99 6.95
C ARG A 146 -2.82 2.47 6.88
N ALA A 147 -2.05 1.73 7.68
CA ALA A 147 -2.11 0.28 7.72
C ALA A 147 -3.52 -0.22 8.10
N ARG A 148 -4.20 0.44 9.05
CA ARG A 148 -5.60 0.12 9.40
C ARG A 148 -6.53 0.30 8.20
N THR A 149 -6.47 1.46 7.53
CA THR A 149 -7.31 1.72 6.36
C THR A 149 -7.02 0.77 5.20
N GLU A 150 -5.75 0.38 5.02
CA GLU A 150 -5.38 -0.60 3.99
C GLU A 150 -5.89 -2.00 4.31
N LEU A 151 -5.81 -2.44 5.57
CA LEU A 151 -6.36 -3.74 5.98
C LEU A 151 -7.89 -3.81 5.82
N ASP A 152 -8.59 -2.74 6.21
CA ASP A 152 -10.04 -2.66 6.04
C ASP A 152 -10.43 -2.69 4.55
N GLY A 153 -9.69 -1.95 3.71
CA GLY A 153 -9.87 -1.97 2.25
C GLY A 153 -9.53 -3.33 1.62
N GLN A 154 -8.49 -4.01 2.07
CA GLN A 154 -8.11 -5.35 1.61
C GLN A 154 -9.17 -6.39 1.95
N ALA A 155 -9.79 -6.29 3.14
CA ALA A 155 -10.89 -7.16 3.52
C ALA A 155 -12.14 -6.93 2.63
N GLY A 156 -12.42 -5.68 2.25
CA GLY A 156 -13.46 -5.34 1.26
C GLY A 156 -13.16 -5.95 -0.11
N TYR A 157 -11.98 -5.64 -0.65
CA TYR A 157 -11.54 -6.12 -1.96
C TYR A 157 -11.50 -7.65 -2.05
N GLY A 158 -11.00 -8.33 -1.02
CA GLY A 158 -10.96 -9.80 -0.98
C GLY A 158 -12.34 -10.44 -1.05
N ARG A 159 -13.37 -9.80 -0.47
CA ARG A 159 -14.76 -10.27 -0.60
C ARG A 159 -15.29 -10.09 -2.02
N LEU A 160 -15.01 -8.94 -2.65
CA LEU A 160 -15.41 -8.69 -4.04
C LEU A 160 -14.77 -9.71 -5.00
N GLU A 161 -13.46 -9.93 -4.87
CA GLU A 161 -12.71 -10.83 -5.74
C GLU A 161 -13.16 -12.28 -5.59
N ALA A 162 -13.52 -12.70 -4.37
CA ALA A 162 -14.08 -14.03 -4.12
C ALA A 162 -15.48 -14.23 -4.76
N MET A 163 -16.28 -13.17 -4.86
CA MET A 163 -17.64 -13.24 -5.42
C MET A 163 -17.67 -13.17 -6.96
N ARG A 164 -16.73 -12.48 -7.60
CA ARG A 164 -16.64 -12.37 -9.07
C ARG A 164 -16.76 -13.71 -9.83
N PRO A 165 -16.01 -14.78 -9.50
CA PRO A 165 -16.11 -16.05 -10.20
C PRO A 165 -17.39 -16.82 -9.90
N LEU A 166 -18.13 -16.47 -8.83
CA LEU A 166 -19.40 -17.10 -8.48
C LEU A 166 -20.59 -16.51 -9.25
N LEU A 167 -20.51 -15.26 -9.69
CA LEU A 167 -21.54 -14.57 -10.47
C LEU A 167 -22.06 -15.37 -11.69
N PRO A 168 -21.23 -15.93 -12.59
CA PRO A 168 -21.74 -16.67 -13.75
C PRO A 168 -22.61 -17.86 -13.35
N PHE A 169 -22.35 -18.49 -12.20
CA PHE A 169 -23.21 -19.56 -11.70
C PHE A 169 -24.57 -19.00 -11.28
N VAL A 170 -24.60 -17.91 -10.52
CA VAL A 170 -25.85 -17.24 -10.10
C VAL A 170 -26.70 -16.88 -11.33
N GLU A 171 -26.09 -16.37 -12.39
CA GLU A 171 -26.77 -16.02 -13.63
C GLU A 171 -27.31 -17.25 -14.36
N GLN A 172 -26.54 -18.34 -14.43
CA GLN A 172 -27.03 -19.62 -14.95
C GLN A 172 -28.22 -20.13 -14.13
N PHE A 173 -28.19 -19.96 -12.81
CA PHE A 173 -29.31 -20.37 -11.95
C PHE A 173 -30.58 -19.57 -12.24
N ALA A 174 -30.45 -18.26 -12.44
CA ALA A 174 -31.56 -17.40 -12.79
C ALA A 174 -32.13 -17.74 -14.18
N ALA A 175 -31.28 -18.02 -15.16
CA ALA A 175 -31.69 -18.39 -16.51
C ALA A 175 -32.49 -19.72 -16.52
N LEU A 176 -32.00 -20.73 -15.81
CA LEU A 176 -32.68 -22.02 -15.68
C LEU A 176 -34.00 -21.90 -14.90
N GLN A 177 -34.09 -21.00 -13.92
CA GLN A 177 -35.34 -20.72 -13.21
C GLN A 177 -36.39 -20.09 -14.14
N ALA A 178 -35.98 -19.19 -15.04
CA ALA A 178 -36.88 -18.59 -16.03
C ALA A 178 -37.40 -19.62 -17.06
N GLU A 179 -36.56 -20.59 -17.45
CA GLU A 179 -36.97 -21.68 -18.34
C GLU A 179 -37.92 -22.69 -17.64
N ALA A 180 -37.72 -22.90 -16.34
CA ALA A 180 -38.54 -23.79 -15.52
C ALA A 180 -40.02 -23.36 -15.41
N ASP A 181 -40.30 -22.06 -15.43
CA ASP A 181 -41.67 -21.54 -15.31
C ASP A 181 -42.56 -21.90 -16.52
N GLY A 182 -41.98 -22.36 -17.64
CA GLY A 182 -42.70 -22.81 -18.83
C GLY A 182 -42.84 -24.33 -19.00
N ALA A 183 -42.34 -25.15 -18.07
CA ALA A 183 -42.25 -26.60 -18.24
C ALA A 183 -43.39 -27.37 -17.54
N ASP A 184 -44.18 -28.13 -18.31
CA ASP A 184 -45.25 -29.00 -17.81
C ASP A 184 -44.86 -30.48 -17.74
N GLY A 185 -45.36 -31.19 -16.72
CA GLY A 185 -45.28 -32.66 -16.59
C GLY A 185 -44.30 -33.17 -15.52
N GLY A 186 -43.64 -34.31 -15.77
CA GLY A 186 -42.73 -34.97 -14.81
C GLY A 186 -41.50 -34.13 -14.41
N ALA A 187 -41.21 -33.07 -15.16
CA ALA A 187 -40.17 -32.09 -14.81
C ALA A 187 -40.57 -31.16 -13.65
N ALA A 188 -41.88 -31.00 -13.36
CA ALA A 188 -42.36 -30.09 -12.32
C ALA A 188 -41.85 -30.44 -10.91
N GLU A 189 -41.63 -31.72 -10.61
CA GLU A 189 -41.07 -32.13 -9.32
C GLU A 189 -39.60 -31.71 -9.19
N VAL A 190 -38.82 -31.84 -10.27
CA VAL A 190 -37.43 -31.39 -10.33
C VAL A 190 -37.35 -29.86 -10.19
N HIS A 191 -38.24 -29.13 -10.88
CA HIS A 191 -38.32 -27.67 -10.78
C HIS A 191 -38.67 -27.19 -9.36
N LYS A 192 -39.49 -27.95 -8.62
CA LYS A 192 -39.78 -27.63 -7.22
C LYS A 192 -38.53 -27.68 -6.34
N TYR A 193 -37.71 -28.73 -6.45
CA TYR A 193 -36.44 -28.80 -5.69
C TYR A 193 -35.48 -27.68 -6.11
N TYR A 194 -35.39 -27.43 -7.41
CA TYR A 194 -34.55 -26.37 -7.97
C TYR A 194 -34.93 -24.98 -7.46
N SER A 195 -36.22 -24.65 -7.47
CA SER A 195 -36.73 -23.37 -6.93
C SER A 195 -36.43 -23.20 -5.44
N GLY A 196 -36.39 -24.30 -4.68
CA GLY A 196 -35.97 -24.31 -3.28
C GLY A 196 -34.50 -23.93 -3.11
N ILE A 197 -33.62 -24.50 -3.93
CA ILE A 197 -32.18 -24.19 -3.94
C ILE A 197 -31.96 -22.75 -4.37
N HIS A 198 -32.65 -22.27 -5.41
CA HIS A 198 -32.57 -20.88 -5.87
C HIS A 198 -32.94 -19.90 -4.76
N LYS A 199 -34.03 -20.16 -4.01
CA LYS A 199 -34.44 -19.31 -2.88
C LYS A 199 -33.41 -19.30 -1.73
N GLN A 200 -32.78 -20.44 -1.45
CA GLN A 200 -31.72 -20.50 -0.45
C GLN A 200 -30.48 -19.72 -0.91
N LEU A 201 -30.14 -19.82 -2.19
CA LEU A 201 -29.04 -19.07 -2.79
C LEU A 201 -29.30 -17.56 -2.70
N THR A 202 -30.48 -17.09 -3.09
CA THR A 202 -30.81 -15.65 -3.00
C THR A 202 -30.76 -15.15 -1.57
N GLN A 203 -31.23 -15.93 -0.59
CA GLN A 203 -31.12 -15.57 0.83
C GLN A 203 -29.67 -15.43 1.30
N VAL A 204 -28.77 -16.30 0.84
CA VAL A 204 -27.33 -16.20 1.17
C VAL A 204 -26.70 -14.96 0.51
N LEU A 205 -27.07 -14.66 -0.73
CA LEU A 205 -26.59 -13.48 -1.46
C LEU A 205 -27.08 -12.17 -0.82
N GLU A 206 -28.35 -12.11 -0.39
CA GLU A 206 -28.93 -10.99 0.35
C GLU A 206 -28.22 -10.80 1.71
N ALA A 207 -27.91 -11.87 2.42
CA ALA A 207 -27.14 -11.82 3.67
C ALA A 207 -25.70 -11.32 3.43
N ALA A 208 -25.13 -11.60 2.27
CA ALA A 208 -23.84 -11.08 1.82
C ALA A 208 -23.91 -9.63 1.28
N GLN A 209 -25.08 -9.00 1.31
CA GLN A 209 -25.34 -7.63 0.82
C GLN A 209 -25.06 -7.46 -0.68
N LEU A 210 -25.30 -8.50 -1.47
CA LEU A 210 -25.17 -8.46 -2.91
C LEU A 210 -26.48 -7.98 -3.53
N GLU A 211 -26.45 -6.79 -4.12
CA GLU A 211 -27.60 -6.12 -4.74
C GLU A 211 -27.43 -6.12 -6.26
N PRO A 212 -28.30 -6.84 -7.01
CA PRO A 212 -28.35 -6.73 -8.46
C PRO A 212 -28.95 -5.39 -8.87
N PHE A 213 -28.42 -4.80 -9.95
CA PHE A 213 -29.04 -3.67 -10.61
C PHE A 213 -29.26 -3.96 -12.10
N ASP A 214 -30.48 -3.69 -12.53
CA ASP A 214 -30.93 -3.90 -13.91
C ASP A 214 -31.15 -2.55 -14.59
N SER A 215 -30.88 -2.51 -15.90
CA SER A 215 -31.05 -1.33 -16.76
C SER A 215 -32.14 -1.62 -17.78
N ALA A 216 -33.18 -0.80 -17.81
CA ALA A 216 -34.29 -0.96 -18.74
C ALA A 216 -33.96 -0.35 -20.12
N PRO A 217 -34.63 -0.82 -21.19
CA PRO A 217 -34.59 -0.13 -22.47
C PRO A 217 -35.04 1.34 -22.31
N GLY A 218 -34.21 2.27 -22.75
CA GLY A 218 -34.45 3.72 -22.66
C GLY A 218 -33.72 4.42 -21.51
N ASP A 219 -33.09 3.69 -20.59
CA ASP A 219 -32.31 4.30 -19.52
C ASP A 219 -31.05 5.00 -20.06
N ALA A 220 -30.64 6.08 -19.38
CA ALA A 220 -29.42 6.80 -19.70
C ALA A 220 -28.18 5.93 -19.42
N TYR A 221 -27.21 5.97 -20.33
CA TYR A 221 -25.98 5.21 -20.16
C TYR A 221 -25.01 5.90 -19.18
N ASP A 222 -24.77 5.27 -18.04
CA ASP A 222 -23.82 5.73 -17.02
C ASP A 222 -22.47 5.00 -17.13
N TRP A 223 -21.38 5.72 -17.45
CA TRP A 223 -20.03 5.16 -17.57
C TRP A 223 -19.51 4.45 -16.31
N ARG A 224 -20.04 4.77 -15.13
CA ARG A 224 -19.60 4.18 -13.85
C ARG A 224 -20.27 2.86 -13.54
N ARG A 225 -21.41 2.56 -14.16
CA ARG A 225 -22.26 1.41 -13.82
C ARG A 225 -22.44 0.47 -15.00
N HIS A 226 -22.33 0.99 -16.21
CA HIS A 226 -22.59 0.26 -17.43
C HIS A 226 -21.30 0.07 -18.22
N ARG A 227 -21.16 -1.13 -18.77
CA ARG A 227 -20.16 -1.49 -19.76
C ARG A 227 -20.84 -1.71 -21.09
N GLU A 228 -20.52 -0.88 -22.06
CA GLU A 228 -20.99 -1.03 -23.43
C GLU A 228 -20.28 -2.21 -24.11
N VAL A 229 -21.05 -3.20 -24.56
CA VAL A 229 -20.53 -4.36 -25.30
C VAL A 229 -20.64 -4.14 -26.81
N GLU A 230 -21.78 -3.59 -27.26
CA GLU A 230 -22.09 -3.38 -28.67
C GLU A 230 -22.94 -2.10 -28.84
N ARG A 231 -22.79 -1.41 -29.97
CA ARG A 231 -23.75 -0.39 -30.41
C ARG A 231 -24.64 -0.93 -31.51
N ARG A 232 -25.95 -0.83 -31.33
CA ARG A 232 -26.94 -1.24 -32.34
C ARG A 232 -27.77 -0.03 -32.78
N PRO A 233 -28.03 0.14 -34.10
CA PRO A 233 -28.94 1.17 -34.56
C PRO A 233 -30.37 0.84 -34.14
N SER A 234 -31.09 1.83 -33.61
CA SER A 234 -32.48 1.69 -33.22
C SER A 234 -33.23 3.00 -33.43
N GLU A 235 -34.46 2.90 -33.91
CA GLU A 235 -35.36 4.05 -34.08
C GLU A 235 -36.21 4.31 -32.83
N GLU A 236 -36.33 3.32 -31.93
CA GLU A 236 -37.20 3.36 -30.76
C GLU A 236 -36.54 4.07 -29.57
N VAL A 237 -35.22 3.99 -29.46
CA VAL A 237 -34.45 4.47 -28.30
C VAL A 237 -33.42 5.52 -28.75
N ALA A 238 -33.38 6.63 -28.02
CA ALA A 238 -32.50 7.76 -28.30
C ALA A 238 -31.02 7.36 -28.30
N LYS A 239 -30.20 8.12 -29.03
CA LYS A 239 -28.74 7.93 -29.09
C LYS A 239 -28.13 7.95 -27.68
N ASN A 240 -27.18 7.04 -27.43
CA ASN A 240 -26.50 6.87 -26.14
C ASN A 240 -27.41 6.45 -24.96
N CYS A 241 -28.55 5.83 -25.24
CA CYS A 241 -29.38 5.18 -24.23
C CYS A 241 -29.28 3.66 -24.35
N VAL A 242 -29.57 2.96 -23.25
CA VAL A 242 -29.55 1.50 -23.16
C VAL A 242 -30.68 0.92 -24.01
N LEU A 243 -30.35 -0.04 -24.89
CA LEU A 243 -31.32 -0.80 -25.66
C LEU A 243 -31.73 -2.08 -24.95
N GLU A 244 -30.74 -2.87 -24.57
CA GLU A 244 -30.93 -4.16 -23.96
C GLU A 244 -29.76 -4.43 -23.01
N GLN A 245 -30.06 -5.07 -21.89
CA GLN A 245 -29.06 -5.52 -20.94
C GLN A 245 -28.72 -6.98 -21.24
N THR A 246 -27.49 -7.23 -21.66
CA THR A 246 -26.99 -8.59 -21.93
C THR A 246 -26.64 -9.33 -20.65
N ALA A 247 -26.05 -8.63 -19.68
CA ALA A 247 -25.68 -9.21 -18.40
C ALA A 247 -25.95 -8.26 -17.23
N ARG A 248 -26.34 -8.81 -16.08
CA ARG A 248 -26.75 -8.03 -14.91
C ARG A 248 -25.57 -7.34 -14.23
N GLY A 249 -25.80 -6.14 -13.71
CA GLY A 249 -24.84 -5.44 -12.87
C GLY A 249 -24.99 -5.86 -11.41
N TYR A 250 -23.90 -5.86 -10.65
CA TYR A 250 -23.92 -6.21 -9.24
C TYR A 250 -23.13 -5.23 -8.39
N THR A 251 -23.70 -4.86 -7.26
CA THR A 251 -23.06 -4.06 -6.20
C THR A 251 -23.04 -4.85 -4.90
N MET A 252 -22.03 -4.63 -4.08
CA MET A 252 -21.88 -5.28 -2.78
C MET A 252 -21.44 -4.26 -1.74
N GLY A 253 -22.27 -4.00 -0.73
CA GLY A 253 -21.95 -3.05 0.35
C GLY A 253 -21.64 -1.62 -0.13
N GLY A 254 -22.22 -1.21 -1.26
CA GLY A 254 -21.98 0.11 -1.89
C GLY A 254 -20.77 0.17 -2.83
N GLU A 255 -19.97 -0.90 -2.95
CA GLU A 255 -18.91 -1.02 -3.94
C GLU A 255 -19.40 -1.78 -5.19
N LEU A 256 -18.87 -1.41 -6.35
CA LEU A 256 -19.25 -2.03 -7.63
C LEU A 256 -18.48 -3.34 -7.81
N LEU A 257 -19.20 -4.46 -7.89
CA LEU A 257 -18.61 -5.77 -8.10
C LEU A 257 -18.38 -6.02 -9.60
N ARG A 258 -19.43 -5.83 -10.41
CA ARG A 258 -19.42 -5.95 -11.87
C ARG A 258 -20.37 -4.92 -12.47
N GLU A 259 -19.92 -4.25 -13.53
CA GLU A 259 -20.74 -3.36 -14.35
C GLU A 259 -21.83 -4.18 -15.08
N ALA A 260 -22.98 -3.55 -15.34
CA ALA A 260 -24.00 -4.13 -16.20
C ALA A 260 -23.53 -4.06 -17.65
N GLU A 261 -23.56 -5.19 -18.34
CA GLU A 261 -23.20 -5.25 -19.75
C GLU A 261 -24.43 -4.92 -20.59
N VAL A 262 -24.32 -3.88 -21.41
CA VAL A 262 -25.46 -3.30 -22.13
C VAL A 262 -25.12 -3.07 -23.60
N VAL A 263 -26.15 -3.17 -24.44
CA VAL A 263 -26.14 -2.72 -25.83
C VAL A 263 -26.68 -1.30 -25.87
N VAL A 264 -25.95 -0.39 -26.50
CA VAL A 264 -26.30 1.05 -26.54
C VAL A 264 -26.83 1.43 -27.92
N SER A 265 -27.80 2.33 -27.97
CA SER A 265 -28.33 2.86 -29.24
C SER A 265 -27.34 3.83 -29.89
N SER A 266 -26.98 3.58 -31.15
CA SER A 266 -26.25 4.55 -31.99
C SER A 266 -27.17 5.64 -32.59
N GLY A 267 -28.48 5.56 -32.35
CA GLY A 267 -29.51 6.39 -32.99
C GLY A 267 -30.11 5.70 -34.22
N SER A 268 -30.93 6.44 -34.99
CA SER A 268 -31.52 5.91 -36.23
C SER A 268 -30.43 5.46 -37.19
N ALA A 269 -30.69 4.42 -38.00
CA ALA A 269 -29.70 3.84 -38.90
C ALA A 269 -29.05 4.89 -39.84
N ALA A 270 -29.81 5.92 -40.24
CA ALA A 270 -29.30 7.05 -41.02
C ALA A 270 -28.34 7.96 -40.24
N ALA A 271 -28.60 8.17 -38.94
CA ALA A 271 -27.73 8.95 -38.05
C ALA A 271 -26.47 8.15 -37.64
N ALA A 272 -26.57 6.82 -37.53
CA ALA A 272 -25.44 5.94 -37.23
C ALA A 272 -24.41 5.95 -38.38
N ALA A 273 -24.86 5.82 -39.63
CA ALA A 273 -23.98 5.88 -40.80
C ALA A 273 -23.27 7.25 -40.95
N ALA A 274 -23.95 8.35 -40.60
CA ALA A 274 -23.35 9.68 -40.59
C ALA A 274 -22.28 9.83 -39.48
N ALA A 275 -22.51 9.26 -38.29
CA ALA A 275 -21.56 9.31 -37.19
C ALA A 275 -20.30 8.46 -37.46
N GLU A 276 -20.44 7.31 -38.11
CA GLU A 276 -19.29 6.49 -38.55
C GLU A 276 -18.45 7.22 -39.61
N ALA A 277 -19.10 7.94 -40.54
CA ALA A 277 -18.40 8.77 -41.53
C ALA A 277 -17.67 9.97 -40.87
N GLU A 278 -18.28 10.60 -39.87
CA GLU A 278 -17.67 11.72 -39.13
C GLU A 278 -16.53 11.27 -38.22
N ALA A 279 -16.65 10.11 -37.56
CA ALA A 279 -15.58 9.51 -36.76
C ALA A 279 -14.40 9.03 -37.63
N ALA A 280 -14.67 8.47 -38.82
CA ALA A 280 -13.63 8.10 -39.78
C ALA A 280 -12.89 9.33 -40.33
N ALA A 281 -13.60 10.44 -40.57
CA ALA A 281 -12.99 11.71 -40.96
C ALA A 281 -12.12 12.30 -39.83
N ALA A 282 -12.61 12.30 -38.59
CA ALA A 282 -11.85 12.78 -37.42
C ALA A 282 -10.61 11.91 -37.12
N ALA A 283 -10.68 10.60 -37.33
CA ALA A 283 -9.54 9.70 -37.20
C ALA A 283 -8.50 9.93 -38.31
N ALA A 284 -8.93 10.26 -39.53
CA ALA A 284 -8.05 10.64 -40.63
C ALA A 284 -7.36 12.00 -40.38
N ASP A 285 -8.08 12.99 -39.87
CA ASP A 285 -7.51 14.29 -39.45
C ASP A 285 -6.52 14.13 -38.27
N ALA A 286 -6.82 13.24 -37.32
CA ALA A 286 -5.91 12.94 -36.21
C ALA A 286 -4.64 12.20 -36.68
N ALA A 287 -4.77 11.26 -37.63
CA ALA A 287 -3.62 10.57 -38.23
C ALA A 287 -2.75 11.53 -39.06
N ALA A 288 -3.36 12.44 -39.83
CA ALA A 288 -2.66 13.48 -40.58
C ALA A 288 -1.94 14.48 -39.67
N ALA A 289 -2.51 14.80 -38.50
CA ALA A 289 -1.87 15.66 -37.51
C ALA A 289 -0.65 14.99 -36.83
N VAL A 290 -0.69 13.67 -36.62
CA VAL A 290 0.45 12.91 -36.10
C VAL A 290 1.57 12.80 -37.15
N GLU A 291 1.22 12.65 -38.43
CA GLU A 291 2.21 12.63 -39.53
C GLU A 291 2.84 14.02 -39.77
N ALA A 292 2.06 15.10 -39.63
CA ALA A 292 2.56 16.48 -39.71
C ALA A 292 3.45 16.88 -38.52
N ALA A 293 3.20 16.32 -37.32
CA ALA A 293 4.06 16.53 -36.15
C ALA A 293 5.39 15.76 -36.28
N ALA A 294 5.40 14.57 -36.90
CA ALA A 294 6.61 13.79 -37.14
C ALA A 294 7.53 14.38 -38.23
N ALA A 295 7.00 15.22 -39.12
CA ALA A 295 7.78 15.90 -40.16
C ALA A 295 8.47 17.20 -39.68
N ALA A 296 8.18 17.69 -38.47
CA ALA A 296 8.74 18.95 -37.95
C ALA A 296 10.04 18.78 -37.12
N ASP A 297 10.41 17.56 -36.72
CA ASP A 297 11.63 17.26 -35.94
C ASP A 297 12.81 16.77 -36.80
N GLY A 298 12.83 17.11 -38.10
CA GLY A 298 13.73 16.51 -39.09
C GLY A 298 14.58 17.48 -39.90
N GLU A 299 14.96 18.67 -39.42
CA GLU A 299 15.91 19.53 -40.15
C GLU A 299 16.71 20.49 -39.25
N GLU A 300 17.71 19.98 -38.52
CA GLU A 300 18.92 20.77 -38.19
C GLU A 300 20.11 19.85 -37.87
N ALA A 301 20.76 19.31 -38.91
CA ALA A 301 22.12 18.80 -38.81
C ALA A 301 22.81 18.93 -40.17
N GLY A 302 23.71 19.91 -40.32
CA GLY A 302 24.48 20.08 -41.56
C GLY A 302 25.39 21.32 -41.64
N GLU A 303 26.55 21.21 -40.98
CA GLU A 303 27.88 21.50 -41.58
C GLU A 303 28.32 22.97 -41.83
N ALA A 304 29.25 23.45 -40.98
CA ALA A 304 30.19 24.53 -41.30
C ALA A 304 31.61 23.93 -41.38
N GLY A 305 32.29 24.21 -42.49
CA GLY A 305 33.43 23.46 -43.02
C GLY A 305 34.81 23.68 -42.35
N PRO A 306 35.85 22.98 -42.83
CA PRO A 306 37.18 23.00 -42.25
C PRO A 306 38.13 23.93 -43.02
N GLU A 307 38.91 24.76 -42.32
CA GLU A 307 40.19 25.26 -42.86
C GLU A 307 41.23 25.51 -41.74
N ALA A 308 42.36 24.79 -41.89
CA ALA A 308 43.75 25.10 -41.57
C ALA A 308 44.14 25.80 -40.24
N GLY A 309 44.99 25.12 -39.46
CA GLY A 309 45.79 25.71 -38.37
C GLY A 309 46.90 26.66 -38.87
N PRO A 310 47.64 27.29 -37.95
CA PRO A 310 48.95 26.71 -37.63
C PRO A 310 49.39 26.80 -36.15
N GLU A 311 50.37 25.94 -35.86
CA GLU A 311 51.48 26.02 -34.90
C GLU A 311 51.54 27.16 -33.86
N GLY A 312 51.89 26.79 -32.63
CA GLY A 312 52.38 27.74 -31.64
C GLY A 312 52.50 27.15 -30.24
N SER A 313 53.74 26.87 -29.84
CA SER A 313 54.23 26.56 -28.49
C SER A 313 53.72 27.49 -27.38
N GLU A 314 53.41 26.93 -26.20
CA GLU A 314 54.16 27.03 -24.92
C GLU A 314 53.42 26.31 -23.80
#